data_AF-A0A1H4TUI6-F1
#
_entry.id   AF-A0A1H4TUI6-F1
#
_cell.length_a   1.000
_cell.length_b   1.000
_cell.length_c   1.000
_cell.angle_alpha   90.00
_cell.angle_beta   90.00
_cell.angle_gamma   90.00
#
_symmetry.space_group_name_H-M   'P 1'
#
loop_
_entity.id
_entity.type
_entity.pdbx_description
1 polymer ?
#
loop_
_entity_poly.entity_id
_entity_poly.type
_entity_poly.pdbx_seq_one_letter_code
_entity_poly.pdbx_strand_id
1 'polypeptide(L)'
;MSASPISGLRLVATMPPALHFNGVAFEIARNQVDILRQLGASVYGFDTSPFYKNDLITLQSQIDDVRTFKPHAVLSLPSAGYAVEIVMDDGEAPRNVFLDILELPTILYWDHALVHASRYVTPSWPASPFYSARGVKQSLQSLLTHPLAFHYFPDTAHASEFHRLGIGTLDQNWGVDFGSVGHQLVEYGQTEGDNINPAHRVGFVGNLYLSATQDIRYDDDALLAIRQAALAAVMADWNYPAYSAYLRTIGSLDPHLRSKLRLDADQSFYWRFLYDELCSVANGEPRFRKLLACGHPVTYFGGFADLRSRNAALNAGWILADKYLPYGSSLAAAYHQIRVTIDVANAPFINGFSSKILGCFAAGGFMLTTRKPDMAAALGPVVDAIGFSNAEELSRKVDYYLTHDRQRLEIAREIKEIVRRNFTTSELFARTVPMALDRIRTRIATGGLAPKRARVTAADALGGLGTHLFDVSLDALQFDEGALGALTERGLDIMTSPQQWAYSLRSSALADGAFTGAAVIRVELQVSSGRVGIGVTQRDNVSNFLVEFSANPSASVRGVDIPIDLGAIGALIIRNQSGSGASEATIRSIKVFRPDVL
;
A
#
# COMPACT_ATOMS: atom_id res chain seq x y z
N MET A 1 26.18 17.85 25.75
CA MET A 1 25.00 17.58 24.89
C MET A 1 23.87 17.18 25.83
N SER A 2 22.72 17.86 25.78
CA SER A 2 21.53 17.39 26.50
C SER A 2 21.17 15.99 25.99
N ALA A 3 20.76 15.09 26.87
CA ALA A 3 20.28 13.78 26.45
C ALA A 3 19.09 13.96 25.49
N SER A 4 19.05 13.15 24.42
CA SER A 4 17.93 13.15 23.48
C SER A 4 16.60 12.89 24.22
N PRO A 5 15.47 13.49 23.81
CA PRO A 5 14.17 13.27 24.43
C PRO A 5 13.70 11.80 24.47
N ILE A 6 14.28 10.94 23.63
CA ILE A 6 13.97 9.51 23.58
C ILE A 6 15.01 8.62 24.27
N SER A 7 16.03 9.22 24.90
CA SER A 7 17.07 8.49 25.61
C SER A 7 16.47 7.67 26.75
N GLY A 8 16.81 6.38 26.81
CA GLY A 8 16.28 5.44 27.79
C GLY A 8 14.91 4.84 27.45
N LEU A 9 14.28 5.23 26.32
CA LEU A 9 13.06 4.57 25.88
C LEU A 9 13.36 3.16 25.36
N ARG A 10 12.52 2.19 25.73
CA ARG A 10 12.47 0.84 25.16
C ARG A 10 11.44 0.85 24.05
N LEU A 11 11.85 0.62 22.81
CA LEU A 11 11.01 0.73 21.63
C LEU A 11 11.01 -0.58 20.85
N VAL A 12 9.85 -0.99 20.35
CA VAL A 12 9.75 -2.00 19.30
C VAL A 12 9.70 -1.28 17.96
N ALA A 13 10.46 -1.75 16.98
CA ALA A 13 10.44 -1.25 15.62
C ALA A 13 10.09 -2.40 14.67
N THR A 14 9.09 -2.22 13.81
CA THR A 14 8.77 -3.25 12.81
C THR A 14 9.89 -3.36 11.78
N MET A 15 10.29 -4.59 11.44
CA MET A 15 11.29 -4.90 10.44
C MET A 15 10.61 -5.64 9.27
N PRO A 16 10.46 -4.99 8.09
CA PRO A 16 9.92 -5.61 6.89
C PRO A 16 10.69 -6.87 6.47
N PRO A 17 10.12 -7.76 5.63
CA PRO A 17 10.89 -8.86 5.09
C PRO A 17 12.05 -8.35 4.22
N ALA A 18 13.24 -8.94 4.39
CA ALA A 18 14.49 -8.48 3.78
C ALA A 18 14.46 -8.37 2.24
N LEU A 19 13.59 -9.13 1.57
CA LEU A 19 13.46 -9.12 0.11
C LEU A 19 12.24 -8.34 -0.39
N HIS A 20 11.35 -7.87 0.50
CA HIS A 20 10.17 -7.11 0.09
C HIS A 20 10.61 -5.77 -0.53
N PHE A 21 10.04 -5.42 -1.69
CA PHE A 21 10.44 -4.24 -2.47
C PHE A 21 11.94 -4.17 -2.77
N ASN A 22 12.54 -5.31 -3.16
CA ASN A 22 13.99 -5.44 -3.41
C ASN A 22 14.85 -5.04 -2.20
N GLY A 23 14.34 -5.20 -0.98
CA GLY A 23 15.04 -4.88 0.27
C GLY A 23 15.07 -3.41 0.65
N VAL A 24 14.49 -2.51 -0.16
CA VAL A 24 14.48 -1.06 0.13
C VAL A 24 13.80 -0.77 1.47
N ALA A 25 12.63 -1.38 1.73
CA ALA A 25 11.90 -1.15 2.97
C ALA A 25 12.67 -1.62 4.20
N PHE A 26 13.34 -2.77 4.09
CA PHE A 26 14.18 -3.32 5.16
C PHE A 26 15.39 -2.43 5.44
N GLU A 27 16.09 -1.96 4.40
CA GLU A 27 17.26 -1.07 4.57
C GLU A 27 16.88 0.28 5.19
N ILE A 28 15.73 0.85 4.81
CA ILE A 28 15.22 2.07 5.44
C ILE A 28 14.91 1.81 6.92
N ALA A 29 14.19 0.73 7.25
CA ALA A 29 13.89 0.37 8.64
C ALA A 29 15.15 0.14 9.47
N ARG A 30 16.14 -0.58 8.92
CA ARG A 30 17.43 -0.83 9.57
C ARG A 30 18.15 0.48 9.91
N ASN A 31 18.25 1.38 8.94
CA ASN A 31 18.86 2.71 9.15
C ASN A 31 18.09 3.52 10.20
N GLN A 32 16.76 3.46 10.21
CA GLN A 32 15.93 4.14 11.22
C GLN A 32 16.12 3.54 12.63
N VAL A 33 16.26 2.22 12.75
CA VAL A 33 16.58 1.54 14.01
C VAL A 33 17.94 1.98 14.54
N ASP A 34 18.94 2.08 13.68
CA ASP A 34 20.28 2.54 14.08
C ASP A 34 20.25 3.98 14.59
N ILE A 35 19.46 4.85 13.95
CA ILE A 35 19.24 6.24 14.41
C ILE A 35 18.55 6.28 15.78
N LEU A 36 17.50 5.48 16.01
CA LEU A 36 16.85 5.40 17.32
C LEU A 36 17.84 4.99 18.42
N ARG A 37 18.74 4.04 18.13
CA ARG A 37 19.80 3.62 19.06
C ARG A 37 20.82 4.74 19.32
N GLN A 38 21.23 5.46 18.28
CA GLN A 38 22.12 6.63 18.41
C GLN A 38 21.50 7.74 19.27
N LEU A 39 20.18 7.90 19.21
CA LEU A 39 19.41 8.80 20.07
C LEU A 39 19.21 8.26 21.50
N GLY A 40 19.81 7.13 21.85
CA GLY A 40 19.82 6.56 23.20
C GLY A 40 18.63 5.66 23.53
N ALA A 41 17.81 5.26 22.56
CA ALA A 41 16.75 4.28 22.79
C ALA A 41 17.28 2.84 22.75
N SER A 42 16.71 1.96 23.57
CA SER A 42 16.86 0.51 23.44
C SER A 42 15.83 0.01 22.44
N VAL A 43 16.24 -0.63 21.35
CA VAL A 43 15.34 -1.00 20.24
C VAL A 43 15.32 -2.51 20.00
N TYR A 44 14.13 -3.10 20.10
CA TYR A 44 13.83 -4.46 19.65
C TYR A 44 13.28 -4.42 18.21
N GLY A 45 13.96 -5.09 17.28
CA GLY A 45 13.48 -5.22 15.90
C GLY A 45 12.51 -6.39 15.79
N PHE A 46 11.24 -6.12 15.49
CA PHE A 46 10.21 -7.13 15.31
C PHE A 46 10.16 -7.56 13.84
N ASP A 47 10.65 -8.76 13.52
CA ASP A 47 10.61 -9.30 12.16
C ASP A 47 9.16 -9.61 11.77
N THR A 48 8.70 -8.96 10.71
CA THR A 48 7.37 -9.15 10.15
C THR A 48 7.29 -10.33 9.19
N SER A 49 8.43 -10.90 8.78
CA SER A 49 8.50 -12.05 7.86
C SER A 49 7.69 -13.27 8.31
N PRO A 50 7.68 -13.67 9.60
CA PRO A 50 6.90 -14.81 10.06
C PRO A 50 5.41 -14.66 9.76
N PHE A 51 4.84 -13.45 9.86
CA PHE A 51 3.45 -13.19 9.49
C PHE A 51 3.22 -13.50 8.00
N TYR A 52 4.05 -12.95 7.10
CA TYR A 52 3.91 -13.20 5.66
C TYR A 52 4.19 -14.66 5.24
N LYS A 53 4.93 -15.40 6.07
CA LYS A 53 5.21 -16.83 5.87
C LYS A 53 4.22 -17.75 6.58
N ASN A 54 3.24 -17.21 7.31
CA ASN A 54 2.33 -17.96 8.18
C ASN A 54 3.06 -18.83 9.22
N ASP A 55 4.23 -18.38 9.69
CA ASP A 55 5.02 -19.02 10.73
C ASP A 55 4.56 -18.50 12.10
N LEU A 56 3.45 -19.07 12.58
CA LEU A 56 2.81 -18.67 13.83
C LEU A 56 3.68 -18.99 15.07
N ILE A 57 4.55 -19.99 15.00
CA ILE A 57 5.43 -20.36 16.11
C ILE A 57 6.48 -19.27 16.31
N THR A 58 7.17 -18.87 15.24
CA THR A 58 8.15 -17.78 15.33
C THR A 58 7.47 -16.45 15.66
N LEU A 59 6.28 -16.20 15.13
CA LEU A 59 5.50 -15.00 15.49
C LEU A 59 5.15 -14.97 16.98
N GLN A 60 4.69 -16.10 17.53
CA GLN A 60 4.37 -16.22 18.96
C GLN A 60 5.62 -16.05 19.84
N SER A 61 6.76 -16.63 19.44
CA SER A 61 8.04 -16.44 20.13
C SER A 61 8.41 -14.95 20.21
N GLN A 62 8.28 -14.21 19.10
CA GLN A 62 8.55 -12.77 19.10
C GLN A 62 7.59 -11.97 19.98
N ILE A 63 6.32 -12.38 20.09
CA ILE A 63 5.35 -11.77 21.00
C ILE A 63 5.80 -11.93 22.46
N ASP A 64 6.30 -13.11 22.82
CA ASP A 64 6.80 -13.38 24.17
C ASP A 64 8.12 -12.66 24.46
N ASP A 65 8.99 -12.53 23.46
CA ASP A 65 10.19 -11.69 23.53
C ASP A 65 9.83 -10.22 23.76
N VAL A 66 8.82 -9.70 23.05
CA VAL A 66 8.34 -8.32 23.24
C VAL A 66 7.76 -8.12 24.64
N ARG A 67 6.99 -9.08 25.17
CA ARG A 67 6.47 -9.02 26.56
C ARG A 67 7.62 -8.98 27.57
N THR A 68 8.66 -9.78 27.36
CA THR A 68 9.87 -9.78 28.18
C THR A 68 10.64 -8.46 28.04
N PHE A 69 10.66 -7.90 26.83
CA PHE A 69 11.29 -6.63 26.53
C PHE A 69 10.53 -5.42 27.10
N LYS A 70 9.27 -5.52 27.52
CA LYS A 70 8.53 -4.43 28.18
C LYS A 70 8.71 -3.06 27.51
N PRO A 71 8.38 -2.92 26.21
CA PRO A 71 8.57 -1.66 25.51
C PRO A 71 7.61 -0.57 26.01
N HIS A 72 8.02 0.69 25.86
CA HIS A 72 7.15 1.84 26.05
C HIS A 72 6.24 2.10 24.84
N ALA A 73 6.67 1.74 23.63
CA ALA A 73 5.90 1.90 22.40
C ALA A 73 6.43 1.03 21.26
N VAL A 74 5.59 0.90 20.22
CA VAL A 74 5.90 0.34 18.90
C VAL A 74 6.00 1.50 17.89
N LEU A 75 6.99 1.45 17.00
CA LEU A 75 7.11 2.32 15.84
C LEU A 75 6.95 1.48 14.56
N SER A 76 6.05 1.92 13.68
CA SER A 76 5.88 1.32 12.37
C SER A 76 6.96 1.81 11.40
N LEU A 77 7.96 0.96 11.12
CA LEU A 77 9.06 1.27 10.23
C LEU A 77 9.07 0.34 9.00
N PRO A 78 9.38 0.87 7.79
CA PRO A 78 9.46 2.30 7.48
C PRO A 78 8.09 2.98 7.35
N SER A 79 6.99 2.20 7.42
CA SER A 79 5.63 2.64 7.12
C SER A 79 4.61 1.96 8.03
N ALA A 80 3.47 2.61 8.27
CA ALA A 80 2.36 2.17 9.11
C ALA A 80 1.85 0.77 8.76
N GLY A 81 1.89 0.38 7.48
CA GLY A 81 1.43 -0.93 7.02
C GLY A 81 2.08 -2.09 7.77
N TYR A 82 3.37 -2.01 8.05
CA TYR A 82 4.11 -3.07 8.73
C TYR A 82 3.72 -3.27 10.20
N ALA A 83 3.00 -2.32 10.80
CA ALA A 83 2.40 -2.51 12.12
C ALA A 83 0.92 -2.90 12.03
N VAL A 84 0.18 -2.34 11.06
CA VAL A 84 -1.27 -2.55 10.92
C VAL A 84 -1.61 -3.94 10.37
N GLU A 85 -0.85 -4.44 9.39
CA GLU A 85 -1.15 -5.70 8.71
C GLU A 85 -0.94 -6.93 9.60
N ILE A 86 -0.12 -6.84 10.65
CA ILE A 86 0.20 -8.01 11.48
C ILE A 86 -0.98 -8.34 12.39
N VAL A 87 -1.83 -9.24 11.90
CA VAL A 87 -3.00 -9.73 12.61
C VAL A 87 -2.86 -11.23 12.90
N MET A 88 -3.32 -11.66 14.07
CA MET A 88 -3.47 -13.07 14.39
C MET A 88 -4.94 -13.41 14.57
N ASP A 89 -5.31 -14.61 14.13
CA ASP A 89 -6.64 -15.18 14.33
C ASP A 89 -6.54 -16.27 15.42
N ASP A 90 -7.15 -15.99 16.58
CA ASP A 90 -7.24 -16.91 17.71
C ASP A 90 -8.55 -17.70 17.74
N GLY A 91 -9.35 -17.63 16.66
CA GLY A 91 -10.62 -18.34 16.52
C GLY A 91 -11.86 -17.54 16.92
N GLU A 92 -11.71 -16.32 17.46
CA GLU A 92 -12.85 -15.40 17.65
C GLU A 92 -12.93 -14.31 16.56
N ALA A 93 -11.82 -13.59 16.32
CA ALA A 93 -11.70 -12.56 15.28
C ALA A 93 -10.24 -12.17 15.04
N PRO A 94 -9.87 -11.64 13.85
CA PRO A 94 -8.55 -11.08 13.62
C PRO A 94 -8.23 -9.93 14.60
N ARG A 95 -7.08 -10.06 15.27
CA ARG A 95 -6.56 -9.11 16.26
C ARG A 95 -5.17 -8.64 15.86
N ASN A 96 -4.95 -7.33 15.86
CA ASN A 96 -3.64 -6.76 15.58
C ASN A 96 -2.66 -7.09 16.72
N VAL A 97 -1.46 -7.55 16.37
CA VAL A 97 -0.46 -8.00 17.35
C VAL A 97 -0.07 -6.89 18.33
N PHE A 98 0.08 -5.65 17.86
CA PHE A 98 0.55 -4.56 18.70
C PHE A 98 -0.58 -3.88 19.48
N LEU A 99 -1.69 -3.59 18.80
CA LEU A 99 -2.80 -2.83 19.34
C LEU A 99 -3.72 -3.68 20.22
N ASP A 100 -4.04 -4.91 19.81
CA ASP A 100 -5.06 -5.74 20.45
C ASP A 100 -4.47 -6.89 21.31
N ILE A 101 -3.30 -7.44 20.97
CA ILE A 101 -2.71 -8.60 21.68
C ILE A 101 -1.68 -8.17 22.72
N LEU A 102 -0.74 -7.31 22.31
CA LEU A 102 0.27 -6.74 23.19
C LEU A 102 -0.22 -5.48 23.92
N GLU A 103 -1.30 -4.86 23.43
CA GLU A 103 -1.89 -3.63 23.97
C GLU A 103 -0.84 -2.52 24.19
N LEU A 104 0.02 -2.32 23.20
CA LEU A 104 1.11 -1.34 23.25
C LEU A 104 0.75 -0.03 22.54
N PRO A 105 1.15 1.14 23.10
CA PRO A 105 1.19 2.39 22.35
C PRO A 105 1.91 2.21 21.02
N THR A 106 1.24 2.53 19.91
CA THR A 106 1.74 2.27 18.56
C THR A 106 1.71 3.56 17.75
N ILE A 107 2.89 3.98 17.27
CA ILE A 107 3.10 5.19 16.50
C ILE A 107 3.19 4.81 15.03
N LEU A 108 2.24 5.31 14.24
CA LEU A 108 2.01 4.94 12.85
C LEU A 108 2.41 6.07 11.90
N TYR A 109 3.47 5.87 11.13
CA TYR A 109 3.94 6.80 10.10
C TYR A 109 3.42 6.38 8.73
N TRP A 110 2.51 7.15 8.15
CA TRP A 110 1.93 6.82 6.85
C TRP A 110 2.70 7.43 5.68
N ASP A 111 2.83 6.69 4.58
CA ASP A 111 3.22 7.28 3.29
C ASP A 111 2.02 7.87 2.56
N HIS A 112 0.91 7.13 2.53
CA HIS A 112 -0.34 7.51 1.87
C HIS A 112 -1.55 6.93 2.61
N ALA A 113 -1.88 7.47 3.79
CA ALA A 113 -2.89 6.87 4.67
C ALA A 113 -4.24 6.64 3.99
N LEU A 114 -4.70 7.61 3.21
CA LEU A 114 -6.02 7.57 2.58
C LEU A 114 -6.25 6.34 1.70
N VAL A 115 -5.22 5.89 0.99
CA VAL A 115 -5.29 4.73 0.09
C VAL A 115 -4.68 3.47 0.70
N HIS A 116 -3.75 3.59 1.65
CA HIS A 116 -3.10 2.43 2.26
C HIS A 116 -3.88 1.90 3.46
N ALA A 117 -4.40 2.77 4.34
CA ALA A 117 -5.14 2.33 5.53
C ALA A 117 -6.36 1.48 5.14
N SER A 118 -7.09 1.92 4.11
CA SER A 118 -8.24 1.17 3.59
C SER A 118 -7.84 -0.21 3.07
N ARG A 119 -6.71 -0.31 2.36
CA ARG A 119 -6.16 -1.59 1.93
C ARG A 119 -5.87 -2.55 3.07
N TYR A 120 -5.32 -2.06 4.18
CA TYR A 120 -4.94 -2.91 5.31
C TYR A 120 -6.11 -3.35 6.17
N VAL A 121 -7.20 -2.58 6.21
CA VAL A 121 -8.40 -2.93 7.00
C VAL A 121 -9.48 -3.64 6.18
N THR A 122 -9.27 -3.79 4.87
CA THR A 122 -10.22 -4.48 3.99
C THR A 122 -9.79 -5.95 3.84
N PRO A 123 -10.60 -6.93 4.30
CA PRO A 123 -10.23 -8.35 4.26
C PRO A 123 -10.01 -8.91 2.85
N SER A 124 -10.76 -8.40 1.86
CA SER A 124 -10.64 -8.78 0.46
C SER A 124 -10.47 -7.53 -0.40
N TRP A 125 -9.51 -7.54 -1.34
CA TRP A 125 -9.24 -6.42 -2.22
C TRP A 125 -9.94 -6.65 -3.57
N PRO A 126 -11.22 -6.25 -3.72
CA PRO A 126 -12.09 -6.77 -4.79
C PRO A 126 -11.59 -6.37 -6.18
N ALA A 127 -11.72 -7.25 -7.17
CA ALA A 127 -11.35 -6.93 -8.56
C ALA A 127 -12.44 -6.13 -9.32
N SER A 128 -13.70 -6.18 -8.86
CA SER A 128 -14.85 -5.55 -9.51
C SER A 128 -15.89 -5.09 -8.47
N PRO A 129 -16.84 -4.20 -8.84
CA PRO A 129 -17.93 -3.79 -7.96
C PRO A 129 -18.71 -4.97 -7.38
N PHE A 130 -18.85 -6.05 -8.15
CA PHE A 130 -19.59 -7.24 -7.75
C PHE A 130 -19.00 -7.90 -6.49
N TYR A 131 -17.69 -7.80 -6.30
CA TYR A 131 -16.98 -8.37 -5.14
C TYR A 131 -16.86 -7.41 -3.95
N SER A 132 -17.52 -6.26 -4.03
CA SER A 132 -17.44 -5.24 -2.97
C SER A 132 -18.12 -5.71 -1.68
N ALA A 133 -17.42 -5.52 -0.56
CA ALA A 133 -17.91 -5.74 0.79
C ALA A 133 -18.16 -4.40 1.50
N ARG A 134 -19.15 -4.36 2.41
CA ARG A 134 -19.45 -3.20 3.26
C ARG A 134 -18.62 -3.21 4.55
N GLY A 135 -18.71 -2.13 5.33
CA GLY A 135 -18.09 -2.02 6.65
C GLY A 135 -16.68 -1.41 6.64
N VAL A 136 -16.16 -0.98 5.49
CA VAL A 136 -14.80 -0.42 5.41
C VAL A 136 -14.68 0.87 6.22
N LYS A 137 -15.74 1.70 6.30
CA LYS A 137 -15.71 2.91 7.14
C LYS A 137 -15.57 2.56 8.62
N GLN A 138 -16.28 1.53 9.08
CA GLN A 138 -16.21 1.08 10.46
C GLN A 138 -14.83 0.50 10.79
N SER A 139 -14.23 -0.27 9.87
CA SER A 139 -12.89 -0.82 10.06
C SER A 139 -11.84 0.29 10.07
N LEU A 140 -11.95 1.28 9.17
CA LEU A 140 -11.09 2.46 9.15
C LEU A 140 -11.24 3.28 10.44
N GLN A 141 -12.46 3.52 10.89
CA GLN A 141 -12.73 4.23 12.14
C GLN A 141 -12.10 3.49 13.31
N SER A 142 -12.31 2.17 13.41
CA SER A 142 -11.74 1.33 14.47
C SER A 142 -10.21 1.43 14.53
N LEU A 143 -9.54 1.44 13.37
CA LEU A 143 -8.08 1.63 13.30
C LEU A 143 -7.67 3.06 13.68
N LEU A 144 -8.27 4.06 13.03
CA LEU A 144 -7.83 5.47 13.09
C LEU A 144 -8.18 6.17 14.40
N THR A 145 -9.13 5.61 15.17
CA THR A 145 -9.51 6.10 16.49
C THR A 145 -9.08 5.15 17.61
N HIS A 146 -8.26 4.13 17.33
CA HIS A 146 -7.82 3.19 18.35
C HIS A 146 -7.10 3.91 19.51
N PRO A 147 -7.43 3.65 20.79
CA PRO A 147 -6.91 4.42 21.92
C PRO A 147 -5.38 4.33 22.07
N LEU A 148 -4.78 3.24 21.59
CA LEU A 148 -3.33 3.03 21.61
C LEU A 148 -2.62 3.44 20.32
N ALA A 149 -3.35 3.88 19.29
CA ALA A 149 -2.75 4.32 18.04
C ALA A 149 -2.56 5.84 18.02
N PHE A 150 -1.43 6.26 17.45
CA PHE A 150 -1.18 7.65 17.05
C PHE A 150 -0.71 7.70 15.61
N HIS A 151 -1.36 8.49 14.77
CA HIS A 151 -1.11 8.53 13.32
C HIS A 151 -0.41 9.81 12.91
N TYR A 152 0.68 9.69 12.16
CA TYR A 152 1.32 10.77 11.44
C TYR A 152 1.00 10.67 9.95
N PHE A 153 0.40 11.72 9.40
CA PHE A 153 0.10 11.83 7.98
C PHE A 153 1.11 12.75 7.29
N PRO A 154 1.53 12.44 6.05
CA PRO A 154 2.43 13.30 5.29
C PRO A 154 1.71 14.40 4.49
N ASP A 155 0.43 14.58 4.78
CA ASP A 155 -0.50 15.40 4.01
C ASP A 155 -1.62 15.91 4.94
N THR A 156 -1.75 17.23 5.06
CA THR A 156 -2.78 17.86 5.90
C THR A 156 -4.21 17.51 5.46
N ALA A 157 -4.41 17.22 4.16
CA ALA A 157 -5.73 16.91 3.64
C ALA A 157 -6.16 15.47 3.88
N HIS A 158 -5.24 14.51 4.11
CA HIS A 158 -5.65 13.12 4.42
C HIS A 158 -6.47 13.07 5.70
N ALA A 159 -6.02 13.78 6.73
CA ALA A 159 -6.76 13.99 7.97
C ALA A 159 -8.13 14.63 7.71
N SER A 160 -8.15 15.74 6.97
CA SER A 160 -9.38 16.47 6.63
C SER A 160 -10.40 15.60 5.89
N GLU A 161 -9.92 14.71 5.03
CA GLU A 161 -10.76 13.81 4.26
C GLU A 161 -11.36 12.69 5.10
N PHE A 162 -10.56 12.06 5.99
CA PHE A 162 -11.13 11.11 6.95
C PHE A 162 -12.20 11.75 7.84
N HIS A 163 -12.02 13.02 8.19
CA HIS A 163 -13.04 13.78 8.90
C HIS A 163 -14.30 14.01 8.08
N ARG A 164 -14.15 14.45 6.82
CA ARG A 164 -15.26 14.62 5.86
C ARG A 164 -16.06 13.34 5.66
N LEU A 165 -15.39 12.19 5.68
CA LEU A 165 -16.02 10.88 5.56
C LEU A 165 -16.69 10.41 6.88
N GLY A 166 -16.53 11.13 7.99
CA GLY A 166 -17.06 10.72 9.30
C GLY A 166 -16.33 9.54 9.92
N ILE A 167 -15.06 9.32 9.53
CA ILE A 167 -14.21 8.24 10.03
C ILE A 167 -13.43 8.67 11.29
N GLY A 168 -13.23 9.97 11.49
CA GLY A 168 -12.60 10.53 12.69
C GLY A 168 -12.83 12.03 12.85
N THR A 169 -12.39 12.62 13.96
CA THR A 169 -12.45 14.07 14.22
C THR A 169 -11.06 14.69 14.18
N LEU A 170 -10.91 15.83 13.47
CA LEU A 170 -9.65 16.55 13.30
C LEU A 170 -9.00 16.95 14.64
N ASP A 171 -9.82 17.24 15.65
CA ASP A 171 -9.37 17.77 16.93
C ASP A 171 -8.73 16.72 17.86
N GLN A 172 -8.81 15.42 17.55
CA GLN A 172 -8.51 14.42 18.57
C GLN A 172 -7.11 13.82 18.51
N ASN A 173 -6.54 13.32 17.41
CA ASN A 173 -5.48 12.30 17.58
C ASN A 173 -4.42 12.17 16.48
N TRP A 174 -4.22 13.17 15.63
CA TRP A 174 -3.31 13.04 14.49
C TRP A 174 -2.20 14.08 14.51
N GLY A 175 -1.06 13.69 13.96
CA GLY A 175 0.03 14.60 13.61
C GLY A 175 0.13 14.73 12.09
N VAL A 176 0.58 15.88 11.63
CA VAL A 176 1.07 16.03 10.26
C VAL A 176 2.58 16.08 10.33
N ASP A 177 3.24 15.23 9.56
CA ASP A 177 4.68 15.20 9.42
C ASP A 177 5.05 14.91 7.98
N PHE A 178 5.73 15.85 7.32
CA PHE A 178 6.03 15.81 5.89
C PHE A 178 7.14 14.81 5.51
N GLY A 179 7.39 13.81 6.35
CA GLY A 179 8.39 12.78 6.20
C GLY A 179 9.76 13.20 6.69
N SER A 180 10.73 12.30 6.48
CA SER A 180 12.13 12.55 6.83
C SER A 180 13.10 12.04 5.78
N VAL A 181 14.34 12.49 5.88
CA VAL A 181 15.46 12.06 5.05
C VAL A 181 16.38 11.16 5.86
N GLY A 182 16.73 10.02 5.27
CA GLY A 182 17.69 9.08 5.85
C GLY A 182 19.09 9.68 5.96
N HIS A 183 19.81 9.29 7.01
CA HIS A 183 21.15 9.79 7.34
C HIS A 183 22.13 9.71 6.16
N GLN A 184 22.10 8.63 5.38
CA GLN A 184 23.01 8.41 4.25
C GLN A 184 22.93 9.49 3.17
N LEU A 185 21.75 10.05 2.91
CA LEU A 185 21.60 11.13 1.91
C LEU A 185 22.16 12.45 2.46
N VAL A 186 21.95 12.72 3.76
CA VAL A 186 22.46 13.90 4.45
C VAL A 186 23.99 13.86 4.53
N GLU A 187 24.55 12.72 4.93
CA GLU A 187 26.00 12.50 5.02
C GLU A 187 26.67 12.65 3.66
N TYR A 188 26.11 12.04 2.61
CA TYR A 188 26.62 12.19 1.25
C TYR A 188 26.70 13.66 0.82
N GLY A 189 25.63 14.43 1.04
CA GLY A 189 25.63 15.85 0.71
C GLY A 189 26.63 16.66 1.55
N GLN A 190 26.97 16.21 2.75
CA GLN A 190 28.00 16.87 3.57
C GLN A 190 29.41 16.55 3.07
N THR A 191 29.67 15.31 2.65
CA THR A 191 31.00 14.87 2.21
C THR A 191 31.38 15.40 0.83
N GLU A 192 30.46 15.38 -0.13
CA GLU A 192 30.73 15.85 -1.50
C GLU A 192 30.72 17.39 -1.62
N GLY A 193 30.19 18.09 -0.61
CA GLY A 193 30.09 19.54 -0.58
C GLY A 193 29.19 20.10 -1.69
N ASP A 194 29.49 21.31 -2.15
CA ASP A 194 28.74 21.99 -3.21
C ASP A 194 29.37 21.83 -4.60
N ASN A 195 30.39 20.98 -4.73
CA ASN A 195 31.12 20.81 -5.98
C ASN A 195 30.33 19.90 -6.92
N ILE A 196 29.40 20.49 -7.67
CA ILE A 196 28.56 19.76 -8.62
C ILE A 196 29.28 19.65 -9.96
N ASN A 197 29.61 18.42 -10.38
CA ASN A 197 29.98 18.10 -11.75
C ASN A 197 28.87 17.25 -12.40
N PRO A 198 27.81 17.88 -12.92
CA PRO A 198 26.61 17.15 -13.34
C PRO A 198 26.89 16.36 -14.63
N ALA A 199 26.70 15.05 -14.57
CA ALA A 199 26.76 14.15 -15.72
C ALA A 199 25.48 14.21 -16.57
N HIS A 200 24.38 14.68 -15.99
CA HIS A 200 23.06 14.72 -16.61
C HIS A 200 22.47 16.14 -16.55
N ARG A 201 21.90 16.61 -17.65
CA ARG A 201 21.28 17.95 -17.71
C ARG A 201 19.94 17.98 -16.98
N VAL A 202 19.03 17.09 -17.36
CA VAL A 202 17.70 16.95 -16.77
C VAL A 202 17.48 15.49 -16.41
N GLY A 203 16.89 15.22 -15.25
CA GLY A 203 16.68 13.85 -14.77
C GLY A 203 15.36 13.66 -14.04
N PHE A 204 14.85 12.43 -14.07
CA PHE A 204 13.69 11.98 -13.30
C PHE A 204 14.05 10.70 -12.55
N VAL A 205 13.77 10.67 -11.24
CA VAL A 205 14.04 9.52 -10.36
C VAL A 205 12.72 8.98 -9.80
N GLY A 206 12.28 7.82 -10.30
CA GLY A 206 11.00 7.24 -9.92
C GLY A 206 10.40 6.33 -11.00
N ASN A 207 9.18 5.88 -10.80
CA ASN A 207 8.47 5.04 -11.77
C ASN A 207 7.34 5.81 -12.47
N LEU A 208 7.10 5.46 -13.73
CA LEU A 208 6.04 6.04 -14.57
C LEU A 208 4.78 5.17 -14.67
N TYR A 209 4.76 3.93 -14.18
CA TYR A 209 3.57 3.06 -14.06
C TYR A 209 2.71 2.91 -15.35
N LEU A 210 3.29 3.08 -16.54
CA LEU A 210 2.55 3.01 -17.80
C LEU A 210 2.03 1.60 -18.09
N SER A 211 2.76 0.55 -17.69
CA SER A 211 2.26 -0.83 -17.81
C SER A 211 1.10 -1.10 -16.86
N ALA A 212 1.26 -0.77 -15.57
CA ALA A 212 0.22 -0.98 -14.55
C ALA A 212 -1.11 -0.29 -14.91
N THR A 213 -1.04 0.89 -15.54
CA THR A 213 -2.23 1.62 -16.02
C THR A 213 -3.06 0.81 -17.03
N GLN A 214 -2.43 -0.01 -17.86
CA GLN A 214 -3.13 -0.82 -18.87
C GLN A 214 -3.65 -2.16 -18.34
N ASP A 215 -3.00 -2.67 -17.30
CA ASP A 215 -3.41 -3.90 -16.62
C ASP A 215 -4.65 -3.66 -15.77
N ILE A 216 -4.86 -2.43 -15.29
CA ILE A 216 -6.09 -2.01 -14.60
C ILE A 216 -7.18 -1.74 -15.63
N ARG A 217 -7.98 -2.78 -15.87
CA ARG A 217 -9.16 -2.74 -16.73
C ARG A 217 -10.42 -2.91 -15.90
N TYR A 218 -11.45 -2.17 -16.30
CA TYR A 218 -12.80 -2.32 -15.78
C TYR A 218 -13.71 -2.61 -16.97
N ASP A 219 -14.59 -3.60 -16.81
CA ASP A 219 -15.53 -3.99 -17.86
C ASP A 219 -16.73 -3.05 -17.98
N ASP A 220 -16.88 -2.08 -17.05
CA ASP A 220 -17.97 -1.10 -17.03
C ASP A 220 -17.51 0.25 -17.61
N ASP A 221 -18.18 0.68 -18.69
CA ASP A 221 -17.91 1.94 -19.39
C ASP A 221 -18.02 3.18 -18.48
N ALA A 222 -18.85 3.14 -17.43
CA ALA A 222 -18.98 4.25 -16.50
C ALA A 222 -17.71 4.43 -15.67
N LEU A 223 -17.02 3.34 -15.28
CA LEU A 223 -15.74 3.43 -14.57
C LEU A 223 -14.65 4.04 -15.45
N LEU A 224 -14.65 3.71 -16.75
CA LEU A 224 -13.76 4.33 -17.73
C LEU A 224 -14.08 5.81 -17.95
N ALA A 225 -15.37 6.18 -18.01
CA ALA A 225 -15.79 7.57 -18.11
C ALA A 225 -15.36 8.40 -16.89
N ILE A 226 -15.46 7.83 -15.67
CA ILE A 226 -14.98 8.48 -14.45
C ILE A 226 -13.47 8.77 -14.53
N ARG A 227 -12.68 7.76 -14.92
CA ARG A 227 -11.23 7.90 -15.13
C ARG A 227 -10.93 9.01 -16.13
N GLN A 228 -11.54 8.97 -17.31
CA GLN A 228 -11.28 9.96 -18.36
C GLN A 228 -11.60 11.39 -17.91
N ALA A 229 -12.75 11.59 -17.27
CA ALA A 229 -13.15 12.91 -16.78
C ALA A 229 -12.24 13.42 -15.66
N ALA A 230 -11.86 12.56 -14.70
CA ALA A 230 -10.94 12.93 -13.63
C ALA A 230 -9.55 13.29 -14.16
N LEU A 231 -8.99 12.47 -15.06
CA LEU A 231 -7.68 12.74 -15.66
C LEU A 231 -7.69 14.00 -16.53
N ALA A 232 -8.76 14.25 -17.27
CA ALA A 232 -8.91 15.48 -18.04
C ALA A 232 -8.86 16.72 -17.14
N ALA A 233 -9.53 16.69 -15.98
CA ALA A 233 -9.47 17.77 -15.00
C ALA A 233 -8.06 17.99 -14.44
N VAL A 234 -7.35 16.91 -14.08
CA VAL A 234 -5.95 16.97 -13.58
C VAL A 234 -4.96 17.50 -14.63
N MET A 235 -5.23 17.24 -15.92
CA MET A 235 -4.39 17.75 -17.00
C MET A 235 -4.72 19.19 -17.38
N ALA A 236 -5.95 19.64 -17.15
CA ALA A 236 -6.36 21.04 -17.35
C ALA A 236 -5.80 21.97 -16.25
N ASP A 237 -5.67 21.48 -15.01
CA ASP A 237 -5.06 22.19 -13.90
C ASP A 237 -4.13 21.26 -13.12
N TRP A 238 -2.81 21.49 -13.20
CA TRP A 238 -1.84 20.61 -12.53
C TRP A 238 -1.81 20.77 -11.01
N ASN A 239 -2.38 21.86 -10.47
CA ASN A 239 -2.56 22.04 -9.04
C ASN A 239 -3.81 21.33 -8.52
N TYR A 240 -4.74 20.94 -9.40
CA TYR A 240 -5.95 20.23 -9.01
C TYR A 240 -5.62 18.79 -8.61
N PRO A 241 -5.80 18.39 -7.33
CA PRO A 241 -5.40 17.06 -6.89
C PRO A 241 -6.21 15.96 -7.56
N ALA A 242 -5.55 14.87 -7.96
CA ALA A 242 -6.20 13.73 -8.58
C ALA A 242 -7.32 13.16 -7.69
N TYR A 243 -7.07 13.03 -6.39
CA TYR A 243 -8.08 12.58 -5.43
C TYR A 243 -9.37 13.42 -5.51
N SER A 244 -9.24 14.75 -5.49
CA SER A 244 -10.37 15.68 -5.61
C SER A 244 -11.07 15.57 -6.96
N ALA A 245 -10.34 15.35 -8.04
CA ALA A 245 -10.90 15.11 -9.37
C ALA A 245 -11.76 13.84 -9.40
N TYR A 246 -11.26 12.71 -8.87
CA TYR A 246 -12.04 11.47 -8.79
C TYR A 246 -13.27 11.62 -7.90
N LEU A 247 -13.14 12.23 -6.72
CA LEU A 247 -14.28 12.46 -5.83
C LEU A 247 -15.37 13.32 -6.47
N ARG A 248 -14.98 14.39 -7.18
CA ARG A 248 -15.93 15.26 -7.88
C ARG A 248 -16.69 14.48 -8.95
N THR A 249 -15.97 13.68 -9.74
CA THR A 249 -16.59 12.89 -10.81
C THR A 249 -17.52 11.82 -10.24
N ILE A 250 -17.10 11.06 -9.23
CA ILE A 250 -17.92 10.06 -8.54
C ILE A 250 -19.16 10.70 -7.90
N GLY A 251 -18.99 11.86 -7.26
CA GLY A 251 -20.07 12.60 -6.62
C GLY A 251 -21.11 13.16 -7.59
N SER A 252 -20.73 13.35 -8.86
CA SER A 252 -21.63 13.83 -9.93
C SER A 252 -22.44 12.72 -10.61
N LEU A 253 -22.15 11.45 -10.30
CA LEU A 253 -22.91 10.32 -10.84
C LEU A 253 -24.35 10.34 -10.33
N ASP A 254 -25.26 9.81 -11.14
CA ASP A 254 -26.58 9.42 -10.69
C ASP A 254 -26.47 8.48 -9.46
N PRO A 255 -27.24 8.69 -8.37
CA PRO A 255 -27.13 7.89 -7.16
C PRO A 255 -27.35 6.39 -7.36
N HIS A 256 -28.24 5.99 -8.30
CA HIS A 256 -28.47 4.59 -8.60
C HIS A 256 -27.26 3.97 -9.31
N LEU A 257 -26.67 4.69 -10.28
CA LEU A 257 -25.44 4.26 -10.93
C LEU A 257 -24.27 4.17 -9.93
N ARG A 258 -24.10 5.16 -9.04
CA ARG A 258 -23.04 5.13 -8.01
C ARG A 258 -23.17 3.92 -7.09
N SER A 259 -24.40 3.61 -6.66
CA SER A 259 -24.69 2.43 -5.83
C SER A 259 -24.43 1.13 -6.59
N LYS A 260 -24.83 1.03 -7.87
CA LYS A 260 -24.55 -0.12 -8.74
C LYS A 260 -23.05 -0.38 -8.86
N LEU A 261 -22.25 0.68 -9.03
CA LEU A 261 -20.80 0.61 -9.14
C LEU A 261 -20.08 0.43 -7.79
N ARG A 262 -20.82 0.40 -6.67
CA ARG A 262 -20.29 0.29 -5.31
C ARG A 262 -19.24 1.37 -4.99
N LEU A 263 -19.48 2.59 -5.45
CA LEU A 263 -18.60 3.75 -5.28
C LEU A 263 -19.00 4.63 -4.08
N ASP A 264 -19.43 4.01 -2.98
CA ASP A 264 -19.65 4.67 -1.70
C ASP A 264 -18.51 4.33 -0.72
N ALA A 265 -18.14 5.25 0.17
CA ALA A 265 -16.95 5.07 1.02
C ALA A 265 -17.00 3.88 2.00
N ASP A 266 -18.18 3.28 2.22
CA ASP A 266 -18.30 2.06 3.04
C ASP A 266 -18.04 0.76 2.26
N GLN A 267 -17.93 0.86 0.94
CA GLN A 267 -17.71 -0.25 0.03
C GLN A 267 -16.22 -0.48 -0.22
N SER A 268 -15.76 -1.73 -0.19
CA SER A 268 -14.35 -2.06 -0.47
C SER A 268 -13.94 -1.76 -1.91
N PHE A 269 -14.85 -1.87 -2.87
CA PHE A 269 -14.54 -1.55 -4.26
C PHE A 269 -14.28 -0.05 -4.49
N TYR A 270 -14.94 0.83 -3.74
CA TYR A 270 -14.63 2.27 -3.76
C TYR A 270 -13.15 2.54 -3.45
N TRP A 271 -12.63 1.90 -2.40
CA TRP A 271 -11.23 2.07 -1.99
C TRP A 271 -10.25 1.39 -2.94
N ARG A 272 -10.61 0.21 -3.46
CA ARG A 272 -9.86 -0.44 -4.54
C ARG A 272 -9.72 0.48 -5.74
N PHE A 273 -10.86 0.98 -6.24
CA PHE A 273 -10.94 1.82 -7.43
C PHE A 273 -10.06 3.06 -7.23
N LEU A 274 -10.22 3.78 -6.12
CA LEU A 274 -9.38 4.93 -5.82
C LEU A 274 -7.89 4.58 -5.69
N TYR A 275 -7.53 3.44 -5.08
CA TYR A 275 -6.14 3.01 -5.02
C TYR A 275 -5.55 2.78 -6.41
N ASP A 276 -6.24 2.03 -7.27
CA ASP A 276 -5.78 1.74 -8.63
C ASP A 276 -5.65 3.04 -9.45
N GLU A 277 -6.66 3.89 -9.37
CA GLU A 277 -6.70 5.17 -10.07
C GLU A 277 -5.61 6.15 -9.59
N LEU A 278 -5.33 6.21 -8.29
CA LEU A 278 -4.37 7.17 -7.73
C LEU A 278 -2.95 6.63 -7.69
N CYS A 279 -2.74 5.39 -7.24
CA CYS A 279 -1.40 4.83 -7.07
C CYS A 279 -0.77 4.43 -8.41
N SER A 280 -1.59 4.07 -9.41
CA SER A 280 -1.10 3.60 -10.72
C SER A 280 -1.49 4.53 -11.87
N VAL A 281 -2.79 4.72 -12.13
CA VAL A 281 -3.27 5.39 -13.35
C VAL A 281 -2.87 6.87 -13.41
N ALA A 282 -3.13 7.62 -12.34
CA ALA A 282 -2.80 9.05 -12.27
C ALA A 282 -1.28 9.31 -12.16
N ASN A 283 -0.53 8.32 -11.67
CA ASN A 283 0.94 8.31 -11.71
C ASN A 283 1.51 7.81 -13.05
N GLY A 284 0.63 7.41 -13.96
CA GLY A 284 0.87 6.90 -15.30
C GLY A 284 1.08 7.98 -16.36
N GLU A 285 0.23 7.93 -17.37
CA GLU A 285 0.22 8.85 -18.51
C GLU A 285 0.20 10.34 -18.11
N PRO A 286 -0.60 10.80 -17.11
CA PRO A 286 -0.58 12.21 -16.70
C PRO A 286 0.80 12.66 -16.20
N ARG A 287 1.48 11.84 -15.40
CA ARG A 287 2.84 12.11 -14.94
C ARG A 287 3.81 12.18 -16.12
N PHE A 288 3.73 11.21 -17.03
CA PHE A 288 4.62 11.18 -18.18
C PHE A 288 4.45 12.44 -19.06
N ARG A 289 3.21 12.86 -19.34
CA ARG A 289 2.93 14.11 -20.07
C ARG A 289 3.46 15.36 -19.37
N LYS A 290 3.31 15.43 -18.04
CA LYS A 290 3.87 16.54 -17.24
C LYS A 290 5.40 16.60 -17.37
N LEU A 291 6.09 15.46 -17.38
CA LEU A 291 7.54 15.41 -17.58
C LEU A 291 7.94 15.79 -19.02
N LEU A 292 7.20 15.34 -20.04
CA LEU A 292 7.46 15.71 -21.44
C LEU A 292 7.39 17.22 -21.68
N ALA A 293 6.52 17.91 -20.95
CA ALA A 293 6.37 19.35 -21.03
C ALA A 293 7.61 20.15 -20.60
N CYS A 294 8.66 19.51 -20.03
CA CYS A 294 9.90 20.21 -19.73
C CYS A 294 10.67 20.68 -20.98
N GLY A 295 10.43 20.06 -22.15
CA GLY A 295 11.07 20.44 -23.41
C GLY A 295 12.51 19.93 -23.60
N HIS A 296 13.03 19.08 -22.70
CA HIS A 296 14.38 18.51 -22.78
C HIS A 296 14.36 16.98 -22.72
N PRO A 297 15.33 16.28 -23.34
CA PRO A 297 15.61 14.89 -23.04
C PRO A 297 15.88 14.68 -21.55
N VAL A 298 15.14 13.76 -20.93
CA VAL A 298 15.29 13.43 -19.50
C VAL A 298 16.14 12.18 -19.35
N THR A 299 17.08 12.19 -18.41
CA THR A 299 17.72 10.94 -17.96
C THR A 299 16.79 10.24 -16.97
N TYR A 300 16.32 9.06 -17.32
CA TYR A 300 15.31 8.32 -16.58
C TYR A 300 15.97 7.26 -15.67
N PHE A 301 15.98 7.55 -14.37
CA PHE A 301 16.43 6.66 -13.31
C PHE A 301 15.25 5.89 -12.71
N GLY A 302 14.72 4.93 -13.45
CA GLY A 302 13.55 4.15 -13.05
C GLY A 302 13.11 3.14 -14.11
N GLY A 303 11.88 2.63 -13.95
CA GLY A 303 11.26 1.75 -14.95
C GLY A 303 12.00 0.42 -15.17
N PHE A 304 12.79 -0.01 -14.19
CA PHE A 304 13.61 -1.24 -14.28
C PHE A 304 12.78 -2.51 -14.52
N ALA A 305 11.49 -2.48 -14.19
CA ALA A 305 10.53 -3.56 -14.42
C ALA A 305 9.32 -3.16 -15.28
N ASP A 306 9.35 -1.97 -15.93
CA ASP A 306 8.22 -1.47 -16.73
C ASP A 306 8.66 -1.19 -18.17
N LEU A 307 8.54 -2.21 -19.02
CA LEU A 307 8.95 -2.16 -20.42
C LEU A 307 8.25 -1.06 -21.21
N ARG A 308 6.96 -0.79 -20.93
CA ARG A 308 6.23 0.30 -21.62
C ARG A 308 6.77 1.66 -21.23
N SER A 309 7.04 1.87 -19.94
CA SER A 309 7.68 3.11 -19.48
C SER A 309 9.05 3.32 -20.13
N ARG A 310 9.85 2.26 -20.30
CA ARG A 310 11.14 2.33 -21.02
C ARG A 310 10.96 2.70 -22.49
N ASN A 311 10.04 2.04 -23.19
CA ASN A 311 9.78 2.29 -24.61
C ASN A 311 9.23 3.70 -24.83
N ALA A 312 8.30 4.16 -23.99
CA ALA A 312 7.76 5.52 -24.06
C ALA A 312 8.85 6.58 -23.85
N ALA A 313 9.73 6.38 -22.86
CA ALA A 313 10.88 7.25 -22.64
C ALA A 313 11.82 7.29 -23.86
N LEU A 314 12.22 6.14 -24.42
CA LEU A 314 13.06 6.08 -25.62
C LEU A 314 12.42 6.78 -26.82
N ASN A 315 11.12 6.56 -27.05
CA ASN A 315 10.38 7.22 -28.13
C ASN A 315 10.30 8.74 -27.95
N ALA A 316 10.34 9.23 -26.70
CA ALA A 316 10.43 10.64 -26.37
C ALA A 316 11.87 11.21 -26.43
N GLY A 317 12.85 10.41 -26.87
CA GLY A 317 14.26 10.79 -26.94
C GLY A 317 14.96 10.86 -25.59
N TRP A 318 14.42 10.22 -24.55
CA TRP A 318 15.01 10.18 -23.21
C TRP A 318 16.17 9.18 -23.13
N ILE A 319 17.02 9.39 -22.13
CA ILE A 319 18.17 8.52 -21.84
C ILE A 319 17.77 7.58 -20.72
N LEU A 320 17.86 6.27 -20.94
CA LEU A 320 17.61 5.29 -19.88
C LEU A 320 18.87 5.14 -19.03
N ALA A 321 18.77 5.30 -17.72
CA ALA A 321 19.85 4.90 -16.83
C ALA A 321 19.84 3.37 -16.69
N ASP A 322 20.99 2.74 -16.93
CA ASP A 322 21.11 1.27 -16.96
C ASP A 322 21.11 0.61 -15.56
N LYS A 323 21.03 1.40 -14.49
CA LYS A 323 21.22 0.91 -13.12
C LYS A 323 19.95 1.05 -12.29
N TYR A 324 19.55 -0.04 -11.65
CA TYR A 324 18.72 0.02 -10.45
C TYR A 324 19.44 0.88 -9.41
N LEU A 325 18.74 1.88 -8.88
CA LEU A 325 19.26 2.76 -7.82
C LEU A 325 18.75 2.29 -6.45
N PRO A 326 19.58 1.60 -5.64
CA PRO A 326 19.21 1.34 -4.27
C PRO A 326 19.11 2.66 -3.49
N TYR A 327 18.24 2.68 -2.48
CA TYR A 327 18.17 3.80 -1.54
C TYR A 327 19.51 3.97 -0.80
N GLY A 328 19.85 5.20 -0.41
CA GLY A 328 21.12 5.54 0.24
C GLY A 328 22.07 6.28 -0.68
N SER A 329 23.39 6.02 -0.58
CA SER A 329 24.42 6.81 -1.26
C SER A 329 24.35 6.72 -2.80
N SER A 330 23.86 5.62 -3.38
CA SER A 330 23.68 5.51 -4.84
C SER A 330 22.58 6.45 -5.34
N LEU A 331 21.46 6.52 -4.61
CA LEU A 331 20.39 7.48 -4.89
C LEU A 331 20.85 8.92 -4.66
N ALA A 332 21.63 9.18 -3.60
CA ALA A 332 22.21 10.49 -3.33
C ALA A 332 23.13 10.95 -4.47
N ALA A 333 24.03 10.07 -4.92
CA ALA A 333 24.92 10.33 -6.04
C ALA A 333 24.16 10.62 -7.34
N ALA A 334 23.08 9.88 -7.61
CA ALA A 334 22.24 10.17 -8.78
C ALA A 334 21.63 11.58 -8.72
N TYR A 335 21.09 12.00 -7.57
CA TYR A 335 20.59 13.37 -7.40
C TYR A 335 21.67 14.42 -7.59
N HIS A 336 22.87 14.18 -7.07
CA HIS A 336 24.01 15.11 -7.17
C HIS A 336 24.55 15.21 -8.61
N GLN A 337 24.43 14.15 -9.41
CA GLN A 337 24.88 14.11 -10.81
C GLN A 337 23.89 14.73 -11.81
N ILE A 338 22.69 15.12 -11.38
CA ILE A 338 21.67 15.73 -12.23
C ILE A 338 21.64 17.24 -11.99
N ARG A 339 21.77 18.04 -13.06
CA ARG A 339 21.73 19.51 -12.94
C ARG A 339 20.34 20.01 -12.53
N VAL A 340 19.28 19.52 -13.17
CA VAL A 340 17.89 19.81 -12.81
C VAL A 340 17.10 18.50 -12.73
N THR A 341 16.77 18.08 -11.52
CA THR A 341 15.85 16.96 -11.30
C THR A 341 14.42 17.46 -11.40
N ILE A 342 13.53 16.71 -12.04
CA ILE A 342 12.09 17.01 -12.05
C ILE A 342 11.38 15.94 -11.23
N ASP A 343 10.44 16.34 -10.38
CA ASP A 343 9.51 15.45 -9.71
C ASP A 343 8.07 15.87 -10.01
N VAL A 344 7.20 14.87 -10.13
CA VAL A 344 5.75 15.06 -10.22
C VAL A 344 5.17 14.33 -9.03
N ALA A 345 4.61 15.10 -8.09
CA ALA A 345 4.09 14.58 -6.83
C ALA A 345 3.18 13.36 -7.08
N ASN A 346 3.34 12.31 -6.27
CA ASN A 346 2.48 11.14 -6.33
C ASN A 346 1.01 11.57 -6.16
N ALA A 347 0.14 11.06 -7.02
CA ALA A 347 -1.28 11.45 -7.06
C ALA A 347 -2.07 11.23 -5.76
N PRO A 348 -1.71 10.29 -4.86
CA PRO A 348 -2.31 10.23 -3.52
C PRO A 348 -2.01 11.44 -2.63
N PHE A 349 -1.00 12.27 -2.92
CA PHE A 349 -0.80 13.55 -2.25
C PHE A 349 -1.81 14.59 -2.75
N ILE A 350 -2.61 15.10 -1.83
CA ILE A 350 -3.56 16.18 -2.02
C ILE A 350 -2.85 17.50 -1.73
N ASN A 351 -2.52 17.77 -0.46
CA ASN A 351 -1.79 18.97 -0.04
C ASN A 351 -0.30 18.72 0.20
N GLY A 352 0.05 17.47 0.52
CA GLY A 352 1.38 17.05 0.93
C GLY A 352 2.36 16.89 -0.22
N PHE A 353 3.57 16.44 0.11
CA PHE A 353 4.64 16.20 -0.86
C PHE A 353 5.52 15.01 -0.42
N SER A 354 6.28 14.46 -1.36
CA SER A 354 7.10 13.27 -1.09
C SER A 354 8.45 13.61 -0.45
N SER A 355 8.99 12.68 0.34
CA SER A 355 10.34 12.76 0.90
C SER A 355 11.45 12.80 -0.14
N LYS A 356 11.16 12.57 -1.43
CA LYS A 356 12.14 12.69 -2.53
C LYS A 356 12.70 14.09 -2.66
N ILE A 357 11.87 15.12 -2.47
CA ILE A 357 12.30 16.52 -2.52
C ILE A 357 13.35 16.75 -1.44
N LEU A 358 13.02 16.35 -0.21
CA LEU A 358 13.91 16.47 0.93
C LEU A 358 15.22 15.69 0.70
N GLY A 359 15.12 14.45 0.19
CA GLY A 359 16.28 13.61 -0.11
C GLY A 359 17.19 14.19 -1.20
N CYS A 360 16.62 14.76 -2.26
CA CYS A 360 17.39 15.38 -3.34
C CYS A 360 18.22 16.57 -2.83
N PHE A 361 17.60 17.49 -2.09
CA PHE A 361 18.29 18.65 -1.54
C PHE A 361 19.29 18.27 -0.44
N ALA A 362 18.98 17.29 0.41
CA ALA A 362 19.93 16.76 1.39
C ALA A 362 21.21 16.24 0.74
N ALA A 363 21.07 15.53 -0.39
CA ALA A 363 22.18 14.99 -1.15
C ALA A 363 22.99 16.06 -1.92
N GLY A 364 22.58 17.34 -1.90
CA GLY A 364 23.22 18.42 -2.67
C GLY A 364 22.68 18.59 -4.09
N GLY A 365 21.63 17.86 -4.46
CA GLY A 365 20.95 18.00 -5.75
C GLY A 365 20.02 19.22 -5.81
N PHE A 366 19.46 19.45 -7.01
CA PHE A 366 18.45 20.48 -7.25
C PHE A 366 17.23 19.87 -7.92
N MET A 367 16.04 20.16 -7.39
CA MET A 367 14.78 19.60 -7.86
C MET A 367 13.73 20.68 -8.13
N LEU A 368 13.04 20.56 -9.27
CA LEU A 368 11.76 21.20 -9.54
C LEU A 368 10.64 20.21 -9.26
N THR A 369 9.54 20.64 -8.66
CA THR A 369 8.43 19.74 -8.32
C THR A 369 7.07 20.41 -8.51
N THR A 370 6.02 19.59 -8.65
CA THR A 370 4.65 20.11 -8.71
C THR A 370 4.34 20.87 -7.42
N ARG A 371 3.83 22.10 -7.54
CA ARG A 371 3.53 22.95 -6.39
C ARG A 371 2.43 22.31 -5.52
N LYS A 372 2.68 22.24 -4.22
CA LYS A 372 1.76 21.68 -3.23
C LYS A 372 1.63 22.60 -2.00
N PRO A 373 0.40 22.82 -1.46
CA PRO A 373 0.18 23.75 -0.34
C PRO A 373 1.08 23.53 0.87
N ASP A 374 1.26 22.27 1.29
CA ASP A 374 2.03 21.96 2.51
C ASP A 374 3.54 22.25 2.35
N MET A 375 4.04 22.36 1.12
CA MET A 375 5.44 22.70 0.89
C MET A 375 5.78 24.11 1.37
N ALA A 376 4.87 25.08 1.23
CA ALA A 376 5.09 26.44 1.70
C ALA A 376 5.20 26.51 3.23
N ALA A 377 4.40 25.70 3.93
CA ALA A 377 4.48 25.56 5.38
C ALA A 377 5.79 24.88 5.83
N ALA A 378 6.27 23.92 5.04
CA ALA A 378 7.47 23.14 5.36
C ALA A 378 8.79 23.84 5.03
N LEU A 379 8.86 24.52 3.88
CA LEU A 379 10.09 25.08 3.31
C LEU A 379 10.10 26.61 3.28
N GLY A 380 8.97 27.27 3.55
CA GLY A 380 8.86 28.73 3.48
C GLY A 380 8.88 29.26 2.03
N PRO A 381 9.27 30.54 1.82
CA PRO A 381 9.10 31.23 0.53
C PRO A 381 9.97 30.66 -0.60
N VAL A 382 11.07 29.95 -0.26
CA VAL A 382 11.96 29.33 -1.26
C VAL A 382 11.23 28.31 -2.15
N VAL A 383 10.08 27.79 -1.70
CA VAL A 383 9.24 26.86 -2.48
C VAL A 383 8.83 27.44 -3.84
N ASP A 384 8.61 28.75 -3.95
CA ASP A 384 8.19 29.38 -5.20
C ASP A 384 9.25 29.26 -6.29
N ALA A 385 10.53 29.16 -5.90
CA ALA A 385 11.64 28.99 -6.82
C ALA A 385 11.65 27.58 -7.45
N ILE A 386 11.13 26.57 -6.76
CA ILE A 386 11.20 25.16 -7.15
C ILE A 386 9.86 24.55 -7.59
N GLY A 387 8.73 25.15 -7.17
CA GLY A 387 7.40 24.65 -7.46
C GLY A 387 6.89 25.07 -8.84
N PHE A 388 6.31 24.18 -9.63
CA PHE A 388 5.65 24.53 -10.91
C PHE A 388 4.18 24.10 -10.91
N SER A 389 3.35 24.83 -11.67
CA SER A 389 1.90 24.63 -11.72
C SER A 389 1.34 24.39 -13.12
N ASN A 390 2.17 24.47 -14.17
CA ASN A 390 1.77 24.16 -15.54
C ASN A 390 3.00 23.87 -16.43
N ALA A 391 2.74 23.49 -17.68
CA ALA A 391 3.76 23.14 -18.67
C ALA A 391 4.73 24.29 -18.98
N GLU A 392 4.21 25.50 -19.17
CA GLU A 392 5.01 26.69 -19.49
C GLU A 392 5.97 27.03 -18.34
N GLU A 393 5.48 27.02 -17.10
CA GLU A 393 6.30 27.30 -15.92
C GLU A 393 7.40 26.25 -15.73
N LEU A 394 7.07 24.96 -15.93
CA LEU A 394 8.06 23.88 -15.87
C LEU A 394 9.15 24.08 -16.92
N SER A 395 8.79 24.23 -18.19
CA SER A 395 9.75 24.41 -19.28
C SER A 395 10.64 25.64 -19.05
N ARG A 396 10.04 26.79 -18.73
CA ARG A 396 10.75 28.03 -18.44
C ARG A 396 11.73 27.88 -17.27
N LYS A 397 11.32 27.21 -16.18
CA LYS A 397 12.20 26.98 -15.02
C LYS A 397 13.35 26.03 -15.35
N VAL A 398 13.11 25.00 -16.15
CA VAL A 398 14.17 24.09 -16.61
C VAL A 398 15.20 24.86 -17.43
N ASP A 399 14.78 25.61 -18.45
CA ASP A 399 15.68 26.44 -19.28
C ASP A 399 16.48 27.43 -18.44
N TYR A 400 15.82 28.08 -17.50
CA TYR A 400 16.43 29.05 -16.61
C TYR A 400 17.53 28.40 -15.75
N TYR A 401 17.20 27.36 -15.00
CA TYR A 401 18.16 26.76 -14.06
C TYR A 401 19.27 25.94 -14.73
N LEU A 402 19.11 25.56 -16.01
CA LEU A 402 20.19 24.98 -16.80
C LEU A 402 21.32 25.97 -17.12
N THR A 403 21.04 27.29 -17.07
CA THR A 403 21.98 28.37 -17.42
C THR A 403 22.33 29.30 -16.24
N HIS A 404 21.62 29.18 -15.12
CA HIS A 404 21.77 30.06 -13.94
C HIS A 404 22.30 29.29 -12.72
N ASP A 405 23.51 28.73 -12.83
CA ASP A 405 24.08 27.88 -11.77
C ASP A 405 24.16 28.57 -10.41
N ARG A 406 24.55 29.85 -10.36
CA ARG A 406 24.69 30.57 -9.09
C ARG A 406 23.38 30.55 -8.30
N GLN A 407 22.28 30.96 -8.93
CA GLN A 407 20.98 31.00 -8.27
C GLN A 407 20.46 29.61 -7.94
N ARG A 408 20.65 28.63 -8.85
CA ARG A 408 20.31 27.23 -8.61
C ARG A 408 20.99 26.69 -7.35
N LEU A 409 22.29 26.95 -7.20
CA LEU A 409 23.09 26.51 -6.05
C LEU A 409 22.72 27.26 -4.76
N GLU A 410 22.41 28.56 -4.83
CA GLU A 410 21.92 29.34 -3.69
C GLU A 410 20.62 28.75 -3.13
N ILE A 411 19.64 28.46 -4.00
CA ILE A 411 18.37 27.82 -3.63
C ILE A 411 18.62 26.42 -3.04
N ALA A 412 19.47 25.61 -3.68
CA ALA A 412 19.78 24.26 -3.21
C ALA A 412 20.38 24.27 -1.80
N ARG A 413 21.31 25.19 -1.52
CA ARG A 413 21.92 25.36 -0.18
C ARG A 413 20.90 25.79 0.86
N GLU A 414 20.04 26.75 0.53
CA GLU A 414 19.00 27.21 1.45
C GLU A 414 18.07 26.06 1.85
N ILE A 415 17.55 25.31 0.88
CA ILE A 415 16.66 24.17 1.14
C ILE A 415 17.42 23.05 1.88
N LYS A 416 18.67 22.76 1.50
CA LYS A 416 19.51 21.77 2.19
C LYS A 416 19.68 22.10 3.68
N GLU A 417 19.87 23.37 4.03
CA GLU A 417 19.95 23.81 5.43
C GLU A 417 18.62 23.66 6.17
N ILE A 418 17.49 23.95 5.52
CA ILE A 418 16.15 23.69 6.07
C ILE A 418 15.96 22.18 6.33
N VAL A 419 16.30 21.34 5.35
CA VAL A 419 16.21 19.88 5.44
C VAL A 419 17.06 19.34 6.58
N ARG A 420 18.33 19.77 6.66
CA ARG A 420 19.28 19.34 7.70
C ARG A 420 18.78 19.67 9.12
N ARG A 421 18.11 20.82 9.29
CA ARG A 421 17.61 21.26 10.60
C ARG A 421 16.31 20.58 11.00
N ASN A 422 15.38 20.39 10.06
CA ASN A 422 13.99 20.12 10.41
C ASN A 422 13.48 18.73 9.99
N PHE A 423 14.16 18.09 9.02
CA PHE A 423 13.63 16.93 8.29
C PHE A 423 14.57 15.72 8.30
N THR A 424 15.59 15.69 9.16
CA THR A 424 16.38 14.47 9.36
C THR A 424 15.55 13.42 10.10
N THR A 425 15.81 12.14 9.86
CA THR A 425 15.15 11.06 10.62
C THR A 425 15.40 11.17 12.12
N SER A 426 16.57 11.67 12.54
CA SER A 426 16.88 11.92 13.96
C SER A 426 15.97 12.99 14.56
N GLU A 427 15.80 14.12 13.86
CA GLU A 427 14.90 15.21 14.27
C GLU A 427 13.45 14.75 14.30
N LEU A 428 13.03 13.97 13.30
CA LEU A 428 11.71 13.34 13.28
C LEU A 428 11.46 12.58 14.58
N PHE A 429 12.29 11.58 14.90
CA PHE A 429 12.05 10.75 16.07
C PHE A 429 12.18 11.51 17.39
N ALA A 430 13.13 12.44 17.50
CA ALA A 430 13.29 13.27 18.69
C ALA A 430 12.03 14.11 18.97
N ARG A 431 11.33 14.57 17.93
CA ARG A 431 10.10 15.36 18.02
C ARG A 431 8.85 14.50 18.20
N THR A 432 8.65 13.51 17.34
CA THR A 432 7.35 12.83 17.18
C THR A 432 7.12 11.71 18.18
N VAL A 433 8.18 11.01 18.62
CA VAL A 433 8.03 9.88 19.55
C VAL A 433 7.57 10.35 20.94
N PRO A 434 8.21 11.34 21.58
CA PRO A 434 7.73 11.85 22.86
C PRO A 434 6.32 12.45 22.77
N MET A 435 6.04 13.23 21.71
CA MET A 435 4.73 13.84 21.50
C MET A 435 3.61 12.80 21.38
N ALA A 436 3.82 11.75 20.57
CA ALA A 436 2.83 10.70 20.40
C ALA A 436 2.61 9.91 21.69
N LEU A 437 3.69 9.58 22.42
CA LEU A 437 3.62 8.90 23.71
C LEU A 437 2.83 9.71 24.75
N ASP A 438 3.12 11.01 24.86
CA ASP A 438 2.43 11.90 25.80
C ASP A 438 0.92 11.98 25.50
N ARG A 439 0.56 12.11 24.22
CA ARG A 439 -0.85 12.11 23.80
C ARG A 439 -1.56 10.79 24.07
N ILE A 440 -0.92 9.64 23.78
CA ILE A 440 -1.51 8.32 24.09
C ILE A 440 -1.68 8.15 25.61
N ARG A 441 -0.67 8.51 26.41
CA ARG A 441 -0.74 8.42 27.88
C ARG A 441 -1.84 9.29 28.46
N THR A 442 -1.96 10.53 27.98
CA THR A 442 -3.02 11.45 28.38
C THR A 442 -4.40 10.85 28.08
N ARG A 443 -4.58 10.26 26.90
CA ARG A 443 -5.83 9.59 26.50
C ARG A 443 -6.21 8.42 27.41
N ILE A 444 -5.22 7.59 27.76
CA ILE A 444 -5.42 6.47 28.71
C ILE A 444 -5.81 7.01 30.08
N ALA A 445 -5.14 8.06 30.56
CA ALA A 445 -5.40 8.66 31.87
C ALA A 445 -6.78 9.32 31.98
N THR A 446 -7.28 9.95 30.91
CA THR A 446 -8.60 10.61 30.91
C THR A 446 -9.78 9.64 30.69
N GLY A 447 -9.57 8.33 30.83
CA GLY A 447 -10.62 7.33 30.66
C GLY A 447 -11.06 7.12 29.21
N GLY A 448 -10.25 7.52 28.23
CA GLY A 448 -10.51 7.34 26.80
C GLY A 448 -10.41 5.88 26.31
N LEU A 449 -10.29 4.92 27.21
CA LEU A 449 -10.52 3.51 26.90
C LEU A 449 -12.02 3.29 26.69
N ALA A 450 -12.48 3.49 25.46
CA ALA A 450 -13.76 2.94 25.01
C ALA A 450 -13.76 1.41 25.24
N PRO A 451 -14.93 0.80 25.52
CA PRO A 451 -15.04 -0.59 25.97
C PRO A 451 -14.35 -1.55 25.00
N LYS A 452 -13.84 -2.68 25.55
CA LYS A 452 -13.41 -3.87 24.78
C LYS A 452 -14.35 -4.04 23.57
N ARG A 453 -13.77 -4.09 22.36
CA ARG A 453 -14.47 -4.22 21.07
C ARG A 453 -15.86 -4.83 21.25
N ALA A 454 -16.91 -4.15 20.81
CA ALA A 454 -18.12 -4.87 20.43
C ALA A 454 -17.68 -5.90 19.38
N ARG A 455 -17.88 -7.18 19.68
CA ARG A 455 -17.56 -8.30 18.81
C ARG A 455 -18.25 -8.06 17.46
N VAL A 456 -17.48 -7.69 16.44
CA VAL A 456 -17.88 -7.89 15.06
C VAL A 456 -17.38 -9.28 14.73
N THR A 457 -18.27 -10.27 14.77
CA THR A 457 -17.91 -11.63 14.37
C THR A 457 -17.67 -11.64 12.86
N ALA A 458 -16.91 -12.61 12.34
CA ALA A 458 -16.79 -12.82 10.89
C ALA A 458 -18.16 -13.01 10.20
N ALA A 459 -19.20 -13.37 10.96
CA ALA A 459 -20.59 -13.46 10.51
C ALA A 459 -21.29 -12.08 10.41
N ASP A 460 -20.80 -11.04 11.10
CA ASP A 460 -21.35 -9.69 11.01
C ASP A 460 -20.69 -8.86 9.88
N ALA A 461 -19.49 -9.25 9.42
CA ALA A 461 -18.78 -8.61 8.32
C ALA A 461 -19.14 -9.17 6.93
N LEU A 462 -19.81 -10.31 6.88
CA LEU A 462 -20.38 -10.90 5.67
C LEU A 462 -21.89 -10.97 5.88
N GLY A 463 -22.64 -10.05 5.27
CA GLY A 463 -24.07 -10.29 5.06
C GLY A 463 -24.24 -11.71 4.52
N GLY A 464 -25.20 -12.47 5.04
CA GLY A 464 -25.34 -13.90 4.74
C GLY A 464 -25.16 -14.19 3.25
N LEU A 465 -24.57 -15.34 2.90
CA LEU A 465 -24.26 -15.73 1.51
C LEU A 465 -25.50 -15.79 0.57
N GLY A 466 -26.68 -15.53 1.12
CA GLY A 466 -27.98 -15.57 0.50
C GLY A 466 -28.55 -16.98 0.45
N THR A 467 -29.43 -17.23 -0.52
CA THR A 467 -30.18 -18.47 -0.64
C THR A 467 -29.30 -19.61 -1.17
N HIS A 468 -29.18 -20.71 -0.44
CA HIS A 468 -28.49 -21.92 -0.91
C HIS A 468 -29.14 -22.46 -2.19
N LEU A 469 -28.33 -22.76 -3.21
CA LEU A 469 -28.77 -23.29 -4.50
C LEU A 469 -28.58 -24.81 -4.57
N PHE A 470 -27.34 -25.29 -4.41
CA PHE A 470 -26.99 -26.70 -4.47
C PHE A 470 -25.59 -26.97 -3.88
N ASP A 471 -25.32 -28.25 -3.60
CA ASP A 471 -24.01 -28.73 -3.16
C ASP A 471 -23.28 -29.39 -4.35
N VAL A 472 -21.96 -29.19 -4.44
CA VAL A 472 -21.10 -29.94 -5.37
C VAL A 472 -20.62 -31.19 -4.65
N SER A 473 -20.93 -32.36 -5.21
CA SER A 473 -20.48 -33.64 -4.66
C SER A 473 -18.96 -33.74 -4.73
N LEU A 474 -18.33 -34.03 -3.58
CA LEU A 474 -16.87 -34.21 -3.51
C LEU A 474 -16.42 -35.46 -4.28
N ASP A 475 -17.30 -36.46 -4.41
CA ASP A 475 -17.03 -37.72 -5.11
C ASP A 475 -17.00 -37.54 -6.64
N ALA A 476 -17.54 -36.42 -7.13
CA ALA A 476 -17.55 -36.07 -8.54
C ALA A 476 -16.31 -35.25 -8.96
N LEU A 477 -15.39 -34.96 -8.02
CA LEU A 477 -14.17 -34.20 -8.31
C LEU A 477 -13.13 -35.10 -9.00
N GLN A 478 -12.49 -34.57 -10.04
CA GLN A 478 -11.50 -35.29 -10.84
C GLN A 478 -10.08 -34.85 -10.46
N PHE A 479 -9.22 -35.82 -10.15
CA PHE A 479 -7.81 -35.57 -9.89
C PHE A 479 -7.03 -35.40 -11.19
N ASP A 480 -6.10 -34.44 -11.21
CA ASP A 480 -5.15 -34.25 -12.30
C ASP A 480 -3.82 -34.97 -12.03
N GLU A 481 -2.98 -35.09 -13.07
CA GLU A 481 -1.73 -35.84 -13.01
C GLU A 481 -0.80 -35.35 -11.90
N GLY A 482 -0.35 -36.29 -11.06
CA GLY A 482 0.54 -36.03 -9.93
C GLY A 482 -0.16 -35.63 -8.63
N ALA A 483 -1.48 -35.48 -8.61
CA ALA A 483 -2.26 -35.32 -7.38
C ALA A 483 -2.79 -36.66 -6.87
N LEU A 484 -2.91 -36.79 -5.55
CA LEU A 484 -3.51 -37.95 -4.87
C LEU A 484 -4.61 -37.48 -3.93
N GLY A 485 -5.57 -38.33 -3.65
CA GLY A 485 -6.56 -38.05 -2.63
C GLY A 485 -7.52 -39.20 -2.38
N ALA A 486 -8.26 -39.10 -1.30
CA ALA A 486 -9.24 -40.09 -0.88
C ALA A 486 -10.39 -39.41 -0.14
N LEU A 487 -11.61 -39.86 -0.42
CA LEU A 487 -12.76 -39.45 0.39
C LEU A 487 -12.70 -40.18 1.74
N THR A 488 -12.83 -39.42 2.81
CA THR A 488 -12.87 -39.92 4.19
C THR A 488 -14.14 -39.44 4.88
N GLU A 489 -14.40 -39.91 6.11
CA GLU A 489 -15.47 -39.38 6.96
C GLU A 489 -15.32 -37.88 7.26
N ARG A 490 -14.12 -37.33 7.05
CA ARG A 490 -13.82 -35.93 7.24
C ARG A 490 -13.99 -35.09 5.98
N GLY A 491 -14.26 -35.67 4.82
CA GLY A 491 -14.31 -34.98 3.53
C GLY A 491 -13.26 -35.51 2.57
N LEU A 492 -12.93 -34.75 1.54
CA LEU A 492 -11.94 -35.16 0.54
C LEU A 492 -10.54 -34.73 0.95
N ASP A 493 -9.71 -35.68 1.37
CA ASP A 493 -8.30 -35.45 1.59
C ASP A 493 -7.56 -35.40 0.25
N ILE A 494 -6.77 -34.36 0.06
CA ILE A 494 -6.01 -34.11 -1.16
C ILE A 494 -4.53 -33.86 -0.83
N MET A 495 -3.67 -34.43 -1.66
CA MET A 495 -2.27 -34.06 -1.80
C MET A 495 -2.07 -33.57 -3.22
N THR A 496 -1.74 -32.29 -3.39
CA THR A 496 -1.58 -31.68 -4.70
C THR A 496 -0.36 -32.21 -5.45
N SER A 497 -0.29 -31.99 -6.76
CA SER A 497 0.96 -32.16 -7.50
C SER A 497 2.09 -31.32 -6.87
N PRO A 498 3.33 -31.85 -6.77
CA PRO A 498 4.44 -31.13 -6.14
C PRO A 498 4.93 -29.94 -6.97
N GLN A 499 4.61 -29.89 -8.26
CA GLN A 499 4.96 -28.76 -9.13
C GLN A 499 4.11 -27.54 -8.78
N GLN A 500 4.77 -26.41 -8.52
CA GLN A 500 4.07 -25.15 -8.30
C GLN A 500 3.23 -24.79 -9.52
N TRP A 501 2.00 -24.34 -9.28
CA TRP A 501 0.97 -23.96 -10.26
C TRP A 501 0.29 -25.10 -11.00
N ALA A 502 0.70 -26.34 -10.77
CA ALA A 502 0.06 -27.51 -11.37
C ALA A 502 -1.34 -27.72 -10.81
N TYR A 503 -2.30 -27.93 -11.72
CA TYR A 503 -3.67 -28.31 -11.36
C TYR A 503 -3.65 -29.67 -10.69
N SER A 504 -4.54 -29.87 -9.72
CA SER A 504 -4.53 -31.06 -8.88
C SER A 504 -5.92 -31.65 -8.69
N LEU A 505 -6.94 -30.81 -8.67
CA LEU A 505 -8.33 -31.25 -8.63
C LEU A 505 -9.19 -30.31 -9.47
N ARG A 506 -10.20 -30.87 -10.16
CA ARG A 506 -11.18 -30.08 -10.90
C ARG A 506 -12.61 -30.59 -10.76
N SER A 507 -13.56 -29.66 -10.84
CA SER A 507 -14.99 -29.95 -10.95
C SER A 507 -15.57 -29.28 -12.19
N SER A 508 -16.14 -30.06 -13.10
CA SER A 508 -16.97 -29.55 -14.20
C SER A 508 -18.46 -29.43 -13.82
N ALA A 509 -18.86 -29.95 -12.64
CA ALA A 509 -20.26 -30.00 -12.21
C ALA A 509 -20.92 -28.61 -12.09
N LEU A 510 -20.12 -27.54 -12.02
CA LEU A 510 -20.60 -26.17 -12.01
C LEU A 510 -21.02 -25.67 -13.40
N ALA A 511 -20.46 -26.22 -14.49
CA ALA A 511 -20.80 -25.86 -15.87
C ALA A 511 -22.10 -26.50 -16.36
N ASP A 512 -22.50 -27.62 -15.77
CA ASP A 512 -23.68 -28.41 -16.16
C ASP A 512 -24.98 -28.00 -15.43
N GLY A 513 -24.95 -26.90 -14.68
CA GLY A 513 -26.03 -26.49 -13.78
C GLY A 513 -27.25 -25.85 -14.46
N ALA A 514 -28.45 -26.12 -13.92
CA ALA A 514 -29.72 -25.51 -14.32
C ALA A 514 -29.90 -24.03 -13.87
N PHE A 515 -28.89 -23.46 -13.20
CA PHE A 515 -28.94 -22.13 -12.59
C PHE A 515 -28.06 -21.14 -13.36
N THR A 516 -28.56 -19.92 -13.55
CA THR A 516 -27.85 -18.82 -14.21
C THR A 516 -27.80 -17.58 -13.31
N GLY A 517 -26.86 -16.67 -13.61
CA GLY A 517 -26.68 -15.42 -12.89
C GLY A 517 -25.71 -15.52 -11.69
N ALA A 518 -25.69 -14.45 -10.90
CA ALA A 518 -24.79 -14.27 -9.77
C ALA A 518 -24.94 -15.39 -8.72
N ALA A 519 -23.81 -15.92 -8.27
CA ALA A 519 -23.71 -16.90 -7.22
C ALA A 519 -22.40 -16.76 -6.41
N VAL A 520 -22.32 -17.44 -5.27
CA VAL A 520 -21.11 -17.59 -4.47
C VAL A 520 -20.86 -19.06 -4.22
N ILE A 521 -19.68 -19.57 -4.60
CA ILE A 521 -19.23 -20.92 -4.24
C ILE A 521 -18.46 -20.82 -2.93
N ARG A 522 -18.98 -21.38 -1.84
CA ARG A 522 -18.24 -21.57 -0.61
C ARG A 522 -17.53 -22.91 -0.67
N VAL A 523 -16.20 -22.87 -0.63
CA VAL A 523 -15.34 -24.05 -0.43
C VAL A 523 -14.89 -24.06 1.03
N GLU A 524 -15.40 -25.00 1.81
CA GLU A 524 -14.91 -25.23 3.17
C GLU A 524 -13.73 -26.19 3.10
N LEU A 525 -12.54 -25.74 3.48
CA LEU A 525 -11.35 -26.57 3.46
C LEU A 525 -10.41 -26.27 4.62
N GLN A 526 -9.57 -27.24 4.94
CA GLN A 526 -8.46 -27.12 5.87
C GLN A 526 -7.18 -27.48 5.14
N VAL A 527 -6.25 -26.55 5.00
CA VAL A 527 -4.91 -26.84 4.47
C VAL A 527 -4.02 -27.24 5.65
N SER A 528 -3.44 -28.43 5.63
CA SER A 528 -2.53 -28.91 6.68
C SER A 528 -1.08 -28.49 6.40
N SER A 529 -0.67 -28.48 5.13
CA SER A 529 0.68 -28.09 4.72
C SER A 529 0.71 -27.51 3.29
N GLY A 530 1.72 -26.70 2.98
CA GLY A 530 1.88 -26.06 1.67
C GLY A 530 0.95 -24.84 1.47
N ARG A 531 0.49 -24.63 0.25
CA ARG A 531 -0.44 -23.56 -0.13
C ARG A 531 -1.27 -23.99 -1.33
N VAL A 532 -2.58 -23.89 -1.18
CA VAL A 532 -3.54 -24.34 -2.19
C VAL A 532 -4.18 -23.13 -2.87
N GLY A 533 -4.23 -23.13 -4.19
CA GLY A 533 -4.99 -22.18 -4.99
C GLY A 533 -6.36 -22.77 -5.30
N ILE A 534 -7.41 -21.97 -5.11
CA ILE A 534 -8.80 -22.37 -5.37
C ILE A 534 -9.40 -21.30 -6.27
N GLY A 535 -9.80 -21.68 -7.47
CA GLY A 535 -10.31 -20.71 -8.43
C GLY A 535 -11.25 -21.33 -9.42
N VAL A 536 -11.95 -20.49 -10.17
CA VAL A 536 -12.89 -20.93 -11.19
C VAL A 536 -12.42 -20.41 -12.54
N THR A 537 -12.38 -21.29 -13.54
CA THR A 537 -11.93 -20.94 -14.90
C THR A 537 -13.06 -20.39 -15.75
N GLN A 538 -12.70 -19.77 -16.87
CA GLN A 538 -13.66 -19.35 -17.90
C GLN A 538 -14.20 -20.57 -18.65
N ARG A 539 -15.49 -20.52 -19.05
CA ARG A 539 -16.19 -21.63 -19.74
C ARG A 539 -15.45 -22.20 -20.94
N ASP A 540 -14.83 -21.34 -21.73
CA ASP A 540 -14.17 -21.70 -23.00
C ASP A 540 -12.63 -21.68 -22.91
N ASN A 541 -12.07 -21.39 -21.73
CA ASN A 541 -10.62 -21.34 -21.53
C ASN A 541 -10.20 -21.72 -20.11
N VAL A 542 -9.86 -23.00 -19.93
CA VAL A 542 -9.42 -23.57 -18.65
C VAL A 542 -8.06 -23.08 -18.15
N SER A 543 -7.30 -22.37 -18.98
CA SER A 543 -6.04 -21.72 -18.58
C SER A 543 -6.26 -20.31 -18.01
N ASN A 544 -7.45 -19.74 -18.16
CA ASN A 544 -7.80 -18.42 -17.64
C ASN A 544 -8.74 -18.56 -16.43
N PHE A 545 -8.30 -18.06 -15.27
CA PHE A 545 -9.14 -17.94 -14.09
C PHE A 545 -10.03 -16.69 -14.17
N LEU A 546 -11.32 -16.84 -13.88
CA LEU A 546 -12.21 -15.71 -13.59
C LEU A 546 -11.84 -15.07 -12.25
N VAL A 547 -11.55 -15.92 -11.27
CA VAL A 547 -11.12 -15.54 -9.93
C VAL A 547 -10.36 -16.70 -9.30
N GLU A 548 -9.36 -16.39 -8.49
CA GLU A 548 -8.60 -17.37 -7.74
C GLU A 548 -8.24 -16.80 -6.36
N PHE A 549 -8.36 -17.64 -5.34
CA PHE A 549 -7.98 -17.36 -3.97
C PHE A 549 -6.90 -18.32 -3.50
N SER A 550 -6.06 -17.86 -2.59
CA SER A 550 -5.05 -18.68 -1.93
C SER A 550 -5.52 -19.10 -0.54
N ALA A 551 -5.44 -20.39 -0.25
CA ALA A 551 -5.63 -20.97 1.07
C ALA A 551 -4.27 -21.41 1.64
N ASN A 552 -3.91 -20.82 2.78
CA ASN A 552 -2.70 -21.16 3.54
C ASN A 552 -3.03 -22.18 4.65
N PRO A 553 -2.01 -22.82 5.25
CA PRO A 553 -2.21 -23.79 6.33
C PRO A 553 -3.01 -23.20 7.50
N SER A 554 -3.94 -24.00 8.03
CA SER A 554 -4.85 -23.60 9.10
C SER A 554 -5.13 -24.75 10.06
N ALA A 555 -5.19 -24.42 11.37
CA ALA A 555 -5.57 -25.37 12.42
C ALA A 555 -7.06 -25.72 12.40
N SER A 556 -7.89 -24.87 11.80
CA SER A 556 -9.34 -25.03 11.65
C SER A 556 -9.78 -24.99 10.19
N VAL A 557 -10.97 -25.52 9.91
CA VAL A 557 -11.63 -25.41 8.60
C VAL A 557 -11.95 -23.94 8.32
N ARG A 558 -11.65 -23.49 7.10
CA ARG A 558 -11.96 -22.14 6.62
C ARG A 558 -12.90 -22.20 5.44
N GLY A 559 -13.80 -21.23 5.33
CA GLY A 559 -14.59 -20.99 4.12
C GLY A 559 -13.83 -20.08 3.17
N VAL A 560 -13.71 -20.49 1.91
CA VAL A 560 -13.29 -19.63 0.81
C VAL A 560 -14.52 -19.37 -0.06
N ASP A 561 -14.97 -18.12 -0.05
CA ASP A 561 -16.15 -17.70 -0.79
C ASP A 561 -15.73 -17.13 -2.14
N ILE A 562 -16.13 -17.82 -3.20
CA ILE A 562 -15.76 -17.55 -4.59
C ILE A 562 -17.00 -17.01 -5.31
N PRO A 563 -17.19 -15.69 -5.32
CA PRO A 563 -18.27 -15.06 -6.07
C PRO A 563 -18.07 -15.22 -7.58
N ILE A 564 -19.12 -15.64 -8.28
CA ILE A 564 -19.11 -16.01 -9.70
C ILE A 564 -20.41 -15.61 -10.40
N ASP A 565 -20.40 -15.61 -11.73
CA ASP A 565 -21.62 -15.68 -12.55
C ASP A 565 -21.70 -17.10 -13.15
N LEU A 566 -22.73 -17.87 -12.78
CA LEU A 566 -22.94 -19.24 -13.26
C LEU A 566 -23.01 -19.33 -14.80
N GLY A 567 -23.29 -18.23 -15.51
CA GLY A 567 -23.28 -18.15 -16.96
C GLY A 567 -21.89 -18.14 -17.61
N ALA A 568 -20.84 -17.74 -16.88
CA ALA A 568 -19.50 -17.51 -17.43
C ALA A 568 -18.45 -18.57 -17.03
N ILE A 569 -18.79 -19.47 -16.10
CA ILE A 569 -17.84 -20.41 -15.50
C ILE A 569 -17.58 -21.65 -16.36
N GLY A 570 -16.33 -22.13 -16.26
CA GLY A 570 -15.86 -23.44 -16.68
C GLY A 570 -15.76 -24.38 -15.49
N ALA A 571 -14.54 -24.66 -15.02
CA ALA A 571 -14.30 -25.60 -13.93
C ALA A 571 -13.86 -24.90 -12.64
N LEU A 572 -14.29 -25.42 -11.49
CA LEU A 572 -13.59 -25.15 -10.22
C LEU A 572 -12.29 -25.93 -10.24
N ILE A 573 -11.18 -25.24 -10.03
CA ILE A 573 -9.82 -25.77 -10.01
C ILE A 573 -9.24 -25.60 -8.62
N ILE A 574 -8.59 -26.66 -8.16
CA ILE A 574 -7.68 -26.64 -7.03
C ILE A 574 -6.28 -26.97 -7.54
N ARG A 575 -5.31 -26.13 -7.21
CA ARG A 575 -3.93 -26.27 -7.69
C ARG A 575 -2.92 -26.02 -6.59
N ASN A 576 -1.71 -26.56 -6.77
CA ASN A 576 -0.62 -26.24 -5.89
C ASN A 576 -0.14 -24.80 -6.12
N GLN A 577 0.02 -24.00 -5.07
CA GLN A 577 0.68 -22.70 -5.14
C GLN A 577 1.95 -22.66 -4.29
N SER A 578 2.28 -23.75 -3.61
CA SER A 578 3.49 -23.87 -2.82
C SER A 578 4.72 -24.01 -3.71
N GLY A 579 5.78 -23.25 -3.39
CA GLY A 579 7.09 -23.41 -4.02
C GLY A 579 7.96 -24.49 -3.36
N SER A 580 7.49 -25.09 -2.26
CA SER A 580 8.27 -26.01 -1.41
C SER A 580 7.84 -27.48 -1.53
N GLY A 581 7.07 -27.84 -2.57
CA GLY A 581 6.57 -29.20 -2.81
C GLY A 581 5.05 -29.28 -2.80
N ALA A 582 4.52 -30.49 -2.61
CA ALA A 582 3.08 -30.74 -2.57
C ALA A 582 2.42 -30.06 -1.37
N SER A 583 1.15 -29.70 -1.54
CA SER A 583 0.29 -29.18 -0.48
C SER A 583 -0.70 -30.24 -0.06
N GLU A 584 -1.00 -30.29 1.22
CA GLU A 584 -2.01 -31.20 1.78
C GLU A 584 -3.20 -30.40 2.29
N ALA A 585 -4.41 -30.85 1.95
CA ALA A 585 -5.63 -30.22 2.41
C ALA A 585 -6.78 -31.23 2.51
N THR A 586 -7.78 -30.91 3.33
CA THR A 586 -9.06 -31.62 3.41
C THR A 586 -10.17 -30.67 2.99
N ILE A 587 -10.91 -31.01 1.94
CA ILE A 587 -12.11 -30.28 1.52
C ILE A 587 -13.31 -30.88 2.23
N ARG A 588 -14.01 -30.07 3.02
CA ARG A 588 -15.16 -30.45 3.84
C ARG A 588 -16.45 -30.37 3.06
N SER A 589 -16.65 -29.28 2.33
CA SER A 589 -17.84 -29.08 1.52
C SER A 589 -17.59 -28.06 0.42
N ILE A 590 -18.36 -28.15 -0.65
CA ILE A 590 -18.43 -27.14 -1.70
C ILE A 590 -19.91 -26.84 -1.93
N LYS A 591 -20.33 -25.61 -1.63
CA LYS A 591 -21.75 -25.20 -1.65
C LYS A 591 -21.92 -23.95 -2.49
N VAL A 592 -23.03 -23.86 -3.22
CA VAL A 592 -23.32 -22.72 -4.10
C VAL A 592 -24.52 -21.96 -3.56
N PHE A 593 -24.41 -20.64 -3.47
CA PHE A 593 -25.45 -19.74 -2.95
C PHE A 593 -25.78 -18.64 -3.95
N ARG A 594 -27.00 -18.13 -3.90
CA ARG A 594 -27.44 -16.92 -4.60
C ARG A 594 -27.42 -15.77 -3.59
N PRO A 595 -26.62 -14.71 -3.82
CA PRO A 595 -26.53 -13.59 -2.87
C PRO A 595 -27.87 -12.85 -2.77
N ASP A 596 -28.23 -12.41 -1.57
CA ASP A 596 -29.41 -11.59 -1.35
C ASP A 596 -29.19 -10.20 -1.98
N VAL A 597 -29.97 -9.89 -3.01
CA VAL A 597 -29.86 -8.61 -3.75
C VAL A 597 -30.64 -7.53 -3.02
N LEU A 598 -29.97 -6.47 -2.55
CA LEU A 598 -30.54 -5.13 -2.37
C LEU A 598 -29.59 -4.05 -2.90
#